data_AF-A0A2W6B102-F1
#
_entry.id   AF-A0A2W6B102-F1
#
_cell.length_a   1.000
_cell.length_b   1.000
_cell.length_c   1.000
_cell.angle_alpha   90.00
_cell.angle_beta   90.00
_cell.angle_gamma   90.00
#
_symmetry.space_group_name_H-M   'P 1'
#
loop_
_entity.id
_entity.type
_entity.pdbx_description
1 polymer ?
#
loop_
_entity_poly.entity_id
_entity_poly.type
_entity_poly.pdbx_seq_one_letter_code
_entity_poly.pdbx_strand_id
1 'polypeptide(L)'
;MRVAEVPYHFRARRVGVSKLEANVELEYLFLLVDKFAGGVIPTRFVVFALIGSLGFVLHMAVLAALHFESRASFAAAQIIAAFTGMTFNFLLKAGIAGCLAGICGMAITSVWNYAVNTVLTWRRARPV
;
A
#
# COMPACT_ATOMS: atom_id res chain seq x y z
N MET A 1 -18.23 -17.21 32.17
CA MET A 1 -17.37 -18.42 32.15
C MET A 1 -16.09 -18.12 32.90
N ARG A 2 -15.58 -19.06 33.71
CA ARG A 2 -14.28 -18.93 34.40
C ARG A 2 -13.25 -19.80 33.65
N VAL A 3 -12.12 -19.21 33.30
CA VAL A 3 -10.97 -19.90 32.68
C VAL A 3 -9.86 -19.95 33.72
N ALA A 4 -9.23 -21.11 33.88
CA ALA A 4 -8.06 -21.30 34.74
C ALA A 4 -6.98 -22.00 33.92
N GLU A 5 -5.75 -21.50 33.98
CA GLU A 5 -4.61 -22.11 33.30
C GLU A 5 -4.04 -23.24 34.18
N VAL A 6 -3.90 -24.44 33.60
CA VAL A 6 -3.32 -25.60 34.29
C VAL A 6 -1.82 -25.65 33.99
N PRO A 7 -0.94 -25.67 35.02
CA PRO A 7 0.50 -25.68 34.79
C PRO A 7 0.94 -26.97 34.10
N TYR A 8 1.69 -26.83 33.01
CA TYR A 8 2.24 -27.93 32.22
C TYR A 8 3.69 -27.64 31.83
N HIS A 9 4.58 -28.62 31.99
CA HIS A 9 5.97 -28.49 31.57
C HIS A 9 6.13 -28.94 30.11
N PHE A 10 6.45 -27.99 29.24
CA PHE A 10 6.76 -28.28 27.84
C PHE A 10 8.05 -29.11 27.73
N ARG A 11 7.94 -30.30 27.13
CA ARG A 11 9.08 -31.22 26.90
C ARG A 11 9.78 -30.86 25.59
N ALA A 12 11.10 -30.97 25.58
CA ALA A 12 11.89 -30.78 24.36
C ALA A 12 11.58 -31.86 23.31
N ARG A 13 11.40 -31.43 22.05
CA ARG A 13 11.13 -32.32 20.92
C ARG A 13 12.38 -33.16 20.63
N ARG A 14 12.22 -34.48 20.52
CA ARG A 14 13.33 -35.42 20.24
C ARG A 14 13.40 -35.92 18.80
N VAL A 15 12.30 -35.91 18.06
CA VAL A 15 12.22 -36.41 16.66
C VAL A 15 11.21 -35.58 15.86
N GLY A 16 11.51 -35.32 14.58
CA GLY A 16 10.60 -34.69 13.60
C GLY A 16 10.85 -33.21 13.32
N VAL A 17 10.58 -32.77 12.09
CA VAL A 17 10.76 -31.38 11.62
C VAL A 17 9.68 -30.44 12.16
N SER A 18 10.06 -29.22 12.55
CA SER A 18 9.12 -28.20 13.03
C SER A 18 8.03 -27.97 11.99
N LYS A 19 6.76 -28.12 12.39
CA LYS A 19 5.60 -27.77 11.55
C LYS A 19 5.29 -26.27 11.60
N LEU A 20 6.04 -25.53 12.41
CA LEU A 20 5.94 -24.08 12.50
C LEU A 20 6.77 -23.50 11.35
N GLU A 21 6.10 -23.32 10.21
CA GLU A 21 6.67 -22.61 9.07
C GLU A 21 6.41 -21.11 9.20
N ALA A 22 7.23 -20.29 8.54
CA ALA A 22 7.09 -18.83 8.56
C ALA A 22 5.69 -18.35 8.13
N ASN A 23 5.01 -19.08 7.25
CA ASN A 23 3.64 -18.79 6.85
C ASN A 23 2.65 -18.91 8.02
N VAL A 24 2.85 -19.89 8.91
CA VAL A 24 1.99 -20.13 10.08
C VAL A 24 2.21 -19.04 11.13
N GLU A 25 3.44 -18.56 11.30
CA GLU A 25 3.72 -17.40 12.17
C GLU A 25 3.07 -16.12 11.64
N LEU A 26 3.11 -15.89 10.33
CA LEU A 26 2.43 -14.74 9.70
C LEU A 26 0.91 -14.84 9.83
N GLU A 27 0.33 -16.02 9.68
CA GLU A 27 -1.10 -16.25 9.89
C GLU A 27 -1.50 -15.99 11.35
N TYR A 28 -0.66 -16.37 12.30
CA TYR A 28 -0.84 -16.04 13.72
C TYR A 28 -0.73 -14.53 13.98
N LEU A 29 0.21 -13.82 13.36
CA LEU A 29 0.31 -12.36 13.42
C LEU A 29 -0.93 -11.68 12.84
N PHE A 30 -1.46 -12.16 11.72
CA PHE A 30 -2.71 -11.64 11.16
C PHE A 30 -3.90 -11.85 12.09
N LEU A 31 -4.00 -13.01 12.73
CA LEU A 31 -4.99 -13.29 13.76
C LEU A 31 -4.85 -12.36 14.96
N LEU A 32 -3.61 -12.06 15.38
CA LEU A 32 -3.36 -11.13 16.48
C LEU A 32 -3.82 -9.71 16.13
N VAL A 33 -3.54 -9.25 14.91
CA VAL A 33 -4.01 -7.94 14.42
C VAL A 33 -5.53 -7.92 14.29
N ASP A 34 -6.15 -8.98 13.78
CA ASP A 34 -7.61 -9.10 13.68
C ASP A 34 -8.27 -9.04 15.06
N LYS A 35 -7.69 -9.73 16.05
CA LYS A 35 -8.12 -9.70 17.44
C LYS A 35 -8.00 -8.29 18.05
N PHE A 36 -6.90 -7.58 17.76
CA PHE A 36 -6.68 -6.21 18.23
C PHE A 36 -7.63 -5.21 17.56
N ALA A 37 -7.90 -5.41 16.27
CA ALA A 37 -8.83 -4.61 15.47
C ALA A 37 -10.31 -4.98 15.69
N GLY A 38 -10.60 -5.96 16.54
CA GLY A 38 -11.96 -6.41 16.85
C GLY A 38 -12.71 -7.02 15.66
N GLY A 39 -12.01 -7.57 14.67
CA GLY A 39 -12.60 -8.17 13.46
C GLY A 39 -13.17 -7.17 12.44
N VAL A 40 -12.95 -5.86 12.64
CA VAL A 40 -13.46 -4.82 11.73
C VAL A 40 -12.54 -4.63 10.53
N ILE A 41 -11.23 -4.88 10.69
CA ILE A 41 -10.22 -4.57 9.68
C ILE A 41 -9.80 -5.85 8.95
N PRO A 42 -10.07 -5.98 7.64
CA PRO A 42 -9.62 -7.12 6.85
C PRO A 42 -8.08 -7.20 6.83
N THR A 43 -7.53 -8.40 7.00
CA THR A 43 -6.07 -8.65 6.96
C THR A 43 -5.40 -8.14 5.67
N ARG A 44 -6.11 -8.22 4.54
CA ARG A 44 -5.67 -7.65 3.24
C ARG A 44 -5.50 -6.14 3.29
N PHE A 45 -6.37 -5.44 4.04
CA PHE A 45 -6.25 -4.00 4.24
C PHE A 45 -5.02 -3.65 5.08
N VAL A 46 -4.67 -4.47 6.07
CA VAL A 46 -3.47 -4.24 6.91
C VAL A 46 -2.20 -4.26 6.06
N VAL A 47 -2.01 -5.30 5.24
CA VAL A 47 -0.86 -5.38 4.31
C VAL A 47 -0.93 -4.25 3.28
N PHE A 48 -2.13 -3.88 2.83
CA PHE A 48 -2.32 -2.74 1.94
C PHE A 48 -1.86 -1.43 2.57
N ALA A 49 -2.28 -1.15 3.81
CA ALA A 49 -1.95 0.05 4.56
C ALA A 49 -0.47 0.11 4.94
N LEU A 50 0.16 -1.02 5.30
CA LEU A 50 1.60 -1.08 5.59
C LEU A 50 2.43 -0.75 4.35
N ILE A 51 2.17 -1.40 3.22
CA ILE A 51 2.91 -1.11 1.97
C ILE A 51 2.59 0.31 1.47
N GLY A 52 1.34 0.74 1.58
CA GLY A 52 0.90 2.08 1.17
C GLY A 52 1.54 3.20 1.97
N SER A 53 1.61 3.06 3.30
CA SER A 53 2.26 4.03 4.18
C SER A 53 3.76 4.10 3.94
N LEU A 54 4.44 2.98 3.70
CA LEU A 54 5.86 2.97 3.35
C LEU A 54 6.13 3.71 2.03
N GLY A 55 5.29 3.49 1.01
CA GLY A 55 5.38 4.23 -0.26
C GLY A 55 5.10 5.73 -0.10
N PHE A 56 4.15 6.11 0.77
CA PHE A 56 3.87 7.51 1.09
C PHE A 56 5.05 8.19 1.78
N VAL A 57 5.66 7.54 2.76
CA VAL A 57 6.86 8.07 3.45
C VAL A 57 8.01 8.25 2.47
N LEU A 58 8.23 7.27 1.57
CA LEU A 58 9.27 7.38 0.54
C LEU A 58 8.98 8.53 -0.43
N HIS A 59 7.73 8.69 -0.86
CA HIS A 59 7.30 9.80 -1.72
C HIS A 59 7.58 11.16 -1.05
N MET A 60 7.19 11.31 0.22
CA MET A 60 7.45 12.53 0.99
C MET A 60 8.94 12.77 1.21
N ALA A 61 9.74 11.73 1.45
CA ALA A 61 11.19 11.83 1.62
C ALA A 61 11.89 12.29 0.33
N VAL A 62 11.51 11.73 -0.83
CA VAL A 62 12.05 12.14 -2.14
C VAL A 62 11.64 13.56 -2.48
N LEU A 63 10.39 13.94 -2.24
CA LEU A 63 9.91 15.30 -2.44
C LEU A 63 10.68 16.29 -1.57
N ALA A 64 10.88 15.97 -0.29
CA ALA A 64 11.64 16.80 0.64
C ALA A 64 13.10 16.94 0.19
N ALA A 65 13.78 15.84 -0.14
CA ALA A 65 15.17 15.88 -0.60
C ALA A 65 15.33 16.75 -1.86
N LEU A 66 14.48 16.55 -2.87
CA LEU A 66 14.53 17.34 -4.09
C LEU A 66 14.20 18.82 -3.84
N HIS A 67 13.17 19.12 -3.06
CA HIS A 67 12.76 20.51 -2.87
C HIS A 67 13.72 21.31 -1.98
N PHE A 68 14.21 20.70 -0.88
CA PHE A 68 15.10 21.37 0.07
C PHE A 68 16.55 21.42 -0.40
N GLU A 69 17.09 20.36 -1.03
CA GLU A 69 18.50 20.32 -1.40
C GLU A 69 18.77 20.88 -2.80
N SER A 70 17.87 20.66 -3.77
CA SER A 70 18.16 21.00 -5.17
C SER A 70 17.58 22.34 -5.65
N ARG A 71 16.80 23.06 -4.80
CA ARG A 71 16.01 24.24 -5.19
C ARG A 71 15.17 24.03 -6.46
N ALA A 72 14.89 22.78 -6.82
CA ALA A 72 14.08 22.46 -7.98
C ALA A 72 12.66 23.01 -7.79
N SER A 73 12.05 23.42 -8.90
CA SER A 73 10.63 23.76 -8.95
C SER A 73 9.82 22.67 -8.26
N PHE A 74 8.91 23.08 -7.37
CA PHE A 74 8.00 22.18 -6.66
C PHE A 74 7.28 21.24 -7.65
N ALA A 75 6.92 21.74 -8.84
CA ALA A 75 6.28 20.94 -9.87
C ALA A 75 7.17 19.79 -10.39
N ALA A 76 8.46 20.04 -10.60
CA ALA A 76 9.39 19.01 -11.06
C ALA A 76 9.68 17.97 -9.96
N ALA A 77 9.88 18.43 -8.72
CA ALA A 77 10.09 17.55 -7.57
C ALA A 77 8.87 16.64 -7.30
N GLN A 78 7.66 17.18 -7.45
CA GLN A 78 6.41 16.43 -7.28
C GLN A 78 6.25 15.31 -8.30
N ILE A 79 6.59 15.57 -9.58
CA ILE A 79 6.51 14.56 -10.64
C ILE A 79 7.47 13.41 -10.33
N ILE A 80 8.74 13.73 -10.00
CA ILE A 80 9.76 12.72 -9.72
C ILE A 80 9.37 11.89 -8.50
N ALA A 81 8.98 12.55 -7.41
CA ALA A 81 8.55 11.88 -6.19
C ALA A 81 7.35 10.97 -6.43
N ALA A 82 6.35 11.40 -7.22
CA ALA A 82 5.16 10.60 -7.52
C ALA A 82 5.52 9.34 -8.32
N PHE A 83 6.39 9.47 -9.33
CA PHE A 83 6.89 8.33 -10.09
C PHE A 83 7.65 7.35 -9.19
N THR A 84 8.58 7.83 -8.36
CA THR A 84 9.34 6.95 -7.47
C THR A 84 8.44 6.23 -6.46
N GLY A 85 7.48 6.94 -5.86
CA GLY A 85 6.51 6.35 -4.92
C GLY A 85 5.62 5.29 -5.56
N MET A 86 5.13 5.55 -6.78
CA MET A 86 4.34 4.57 -7.54
C MET A 86 5.16 3.33 -7.90
N THR A 87 6.37 3.52 -8.45
CA THR A 87 7.26 2.40 -8.82
C THR A 87 7.56 1.53 -7.60
N PHE A 88 7.86 2.13 -6.46
CA PHE A 88 8.12 1.39 -5.21
C PHE A 88 6.90 0.58 -4.75
N ASN A 89 5.70 1.17 -4.75
CA ASN A 89 4.47 0.48 -4.34
C ASN A 89 4.14 -0.70 -5.27
N PHE A 90 4.29 -0.52 -6.58
CA PHE A 90 4.06 -1.58 -7.57
C PHE A 90 5.11 -2.69 -7.50
N LEU A 91 6.39 -2.36 -7.32
CA LEU A 91 7.43 -3.39 -7.16
C LEU A 91 7.17 -4.28 -5.94
N LEU A 92 6.73 -3.70 -4.82
CA LEU A 92 6.42 -4.45 -3.60
C LEU A 92 5.17 -5.32 -3.71
N LYS A 93 4.15 -4.92 -4.50
CA LYS A 93 2.89 -5.67 -4.62
C LYS A 93 2.82 -6.60 -5.84
N ALA A 94 3.33 -6.17 -6.97
CA ALA A 94 3.06 -6.74 -8.29
C ALA A 94 4.33 -6.97 -9.14
N GLY A 95 5.51 -6.58 -8.64
CA GLY A 95 6.77 -6.69 -9.37
C GLY A 95 6.85 -5.79 -10.61
N ILE A 96 7.79 -6.09 -11.50
CA ILE A 96 8.15 -5.25 -12.66
C ILE A 96 6.98 -5.09 -13.66
N ALA A 97 6.15 -6.12 -13.82
CA ALA A 97 4.97 -6.07 -14.67
C ALA A 97 3.93 -5.04 -14.19
N GLY A 98 3.83 -4.80 -12.88
CA GLY A 98 2.94 -3.81 -12.30
C GLY A 98 3.26 -2.37 -12.73
N CYS A 99 4.53 -2.05 -12.95
CA CYS A 99 4.95 -0.71 -13.39
C CYS A 99 4.42 -0.38 -14.80
N LEU A 100 4.43 -1.35 -15.72
CA LEU A 100 3.88 -1.17 -17.07
C LEU A 100 2.35 -0.99 -17.04
N ALA A 101 1.67 -1.76 -16.19
CA ALA A 101 0.23 -1.59 -15.95
C ALA A 101 -0.11 -0.21 -15.34
N GLY A 102 0.76 0.33 -14.49
CA GLY A 102 0.61 1.67 -13.91
C GLY A 102 0.60 2.81 -14.94
N ILE A 103 1.43 2.71 -15.99
CA ILE A 103 1.45 3.68 -17.10
C ILE A 103 0.13 3.65 -17.89
N CYS A 104 -0.40 2.45 -18.18
CA CYS A 104 -1.70 2.29 -18.81
C CYS A 104 -2.84 2.85 -17.94
N GLY A 105 -2.79 2.63 -16.62
CA GLY A 105 -3.76 3.17 -15.68
C GLY A 105 -3.77 4.71 -15.60
N MET A 106 -2.60 5.35 -15.67
CA MET A 106 -2.49 6.81 -15.74
C MET A 106 -3.07 7.37 -17.05
N ALA A 107 -2.83 6.71 -18.17
CA ALA A 107 -3.42 7.11 -19.46
C ALA A 107 -4.96 7.01 -19.41
N ILE A 108 -5.50 5.90 -18.89
CA ILE A 108 -6.96 5.70 -18.75
C ILE A 108 -7.57 6.76 -17.81
N THR A 109 -6.90 7.07 -16.69
CA THR A 109 -7.36 8.08 -15.73
C THR A 109 -7.38 9.49 -16.33
N SER A 110 -6.40 9.86 -17.17
CA SER A 110 -6.36 11.17 -17.81
C SER A 110 -7.44 11.32 -18.89
N VAL A 111 -7.68 10.25 -19.67
CA VAL A 111 -8.75 10.19 -20.68
C VAL A 111 -10.11 10.31 -20.01
N TRP A 112 -10.32 9.59 -18.91
CA TRP A 112 -11.54 9.69 -18.12
C TRP A 112 -11.74 11.10 -17.57
N ASN A 113 -10.70 11.71 -17.00
CA ASN A 113 -10.76 13.06 -16.47
C ASN A 113 -11.14 14.08 -17.56
N TYR A 114 -10.55 13.97 -18.75
CA TYR A 114 -10.88 14.83 -19.89
C TYR A 114 -12.29 14.61 -20.42
N ALA A 115 -12.74 13.35 -20.53
CA ALA A 115 -14.09 13.02 -20.98
C ALA A 115 -15.16 13.55 -20.00
N VAL A 116 -14.95 13.41 -18.70
CA VAL A 116 -15.86 13.92 -17.67
C VAL A 116 -15.91 15.45 -17.69
N ASN A 117 -14.76 16.12 -17.85
CA ASN A 117 -14.73 17.58 -17.97
C ASN A 117 -15.48 18.05 -19.22
N THR A 118 -15.31 17.36 -20.36
CA THR A 118 -16.00 17.76 -21.60
C THR A 118 -17.51 17.50 -21.59
N VAL A 119 -17.98 16.49 -20.85
CA VAL A 119 -19.43 16.17 -20.74
C VAL A 119 -20.15 16.98 -19.66
N LEU A 120 -19.51 17.25 -18.52
CA LEU A 120 -20.16 17.90 -17.38
C LEU A 120 -19.94 19.42 -17.31
N THR A 121 -18.76 19.95 -17.66
CA THR A 121 -18.44 21.36 -17.33
C THR A 121 -18.67 22.34 -18.48
N TRP A 122 -18.75 21.91 -19.75
CA TRP A 122 -18.95 22.83 -20.88
C TRP A 122 -20.05 22.40 -21.85
N ARG A 123 -21.31 22.43 -21.41
CA ARG A 123 -22.41 22.67 -22.36
C ARG A 123 -22.40 24.16 -22.72
N ARG A 124 -21.87 24.49 -23.90
CA ARG A 124 -21.88 25.85 -24.51
C ARG A 124 -23.17 26.60 -24.18
N ALA A 125 -23.07 27.65 -23.36
CA ALA A 125 -24.08 28.70 -23.32
C ALA A 125 -24.09 29.37 -24.69
N ARG A 126 -25.25 29.38 -25.36
CA ARG A 126 -25.43 30.01 -26.67
C ARG A 126 -25.34 31.53 -26.50
N PRO A 127 -24.61 32.26 -27.36
CA PRO A 127 -24.66 33.71 -27.35
C PRO A 127 -26.01 34.17 -27.90
N VAL A 128 -26.69 35.04 -27.15
CA VAL A 128 -27.84 35.85 -27.59
C VAL A 128 -27.39 37.01 -28.47
#